data_AF-A0AAF0W960-F1
#
_entry.id   AF-A0AAF0W960-F1
#
_cell.length_a   1.000
_cell.length_b   1.000
_cell.length_c   1.000
_cell.angle_alpha   90.00
_cell.angle_beta   90.00
_cell.angle_gamma   90.00
#
_symmetry.space_group_name_H-M   'P 1'
#
loop_
_entity.id
_entity.type
_entity.pdbx_description
1 polymer ?
#
loop_
_entity_poly.entity_id
_entity_poly.type
_entity_poly.pdbx_seq_one_letter_code
_entity_poly.pdbx_strand_id
1 'polypeptide(L)'
;MKLYDHRMVERGAVLSYRGDIGLNDNIQHAVDPSEKFVVSGGTDGKVGLWSVKSGELLFEERFMDSIPSQFCWGIKEDNGAKVGSIYNQHSNFGEAWIGGLHGLYLMRW
;
A
#
# COMPACT_ATOMS: atom_id res chain seq x y z
N MET A 1 -2.47 -4.29 -11.32
CA MET A 1 -3.07 -5.22 -10.34
C MET A 1 -4.54 -5.44 -10.65
N LYS A 2 -5.15 -6.57 -10.28
CA LYS A 2 -6.59 -6.84 -10.50
C LYS A 2 -7.25 -7.35 -9.22
N LEU A 3 -8.47 -6.88 -8.93
CA LEU A 3 -9.32 -7.36 -7.84
C LEU A 3 -10.35 -8.34 -8.39
N TYR A 4 -10.55 -9.46 -7.70
CA TYR A 4 -11.51 -10.49 -8.06
C TYR A 4 -12.43 -10.78 -6.88
N ASP A 5 -13.71 -11.03 -7.14
CA ASP A 5 -14.58 -11.68 -6.16
C ASP A 5 -14.43 -13.19 -6.31
N HIS A 6 -13.94 -13.85 -5.26
CA HIS A 6 -13.69 -15.29 -5.25
C HIS A 6 -14.97 -16.12 -5.48
N ARG A 7 -16.14 -15.57 -5.15
CA ARG A 7 -17.44 -16.23 -5.36
C ARG A 7 -17.90 -16.15 -6.82
N MET A 8 -17.27 -15.30 -7.63
CA MET A 8 -17.69 -14.98 -9.00
C MET A 8 -16.51 -14.96 -9.98
N VAL A 9 -15.50 -15.81 -9.76
CA VAL A 9 -14.25 -15.83 -10.56
C VAL A 9 -14.48 -15.95 -12.07
N GLU A 10 -15.56 -16.62 -12.50
CA GLU A 10 -15.92 -16.79 -13.91
C GLU A 10 -16.31 -15.47 -14.61
N ARG A 11 -16.69 -14.44 -13.84
CA ARG A 11 -17.08 -13.12 -14.37
C ARG A 11 -15.88 -12.20 -14.66
N GLY A 12 -14.67 -12.67 -14.39
CA GLY A 12 -13.46 -11.87 -14.55
C GLY A 12 -13.21 -10.91 -13.38
N ALA A 13 -12.35 -9.92 -13.61
CA ALA A 13 -11.95 -8.97 -12.57
C ALA A 13 -13.06 -7.97 -12.25
N VAL A 14 -13.29 -7.75 -10.95
CA VAL A 14 -14.19 -6.70 -10.44
C VAL A 14 -13.59 -5.32 -10.72
N LEU A 15 -12.28 -5.20 -10.56
CA LEU A 15 -11.56 -3.94 -10.77
C LEU A 15 -10.15 -4.20 -11.31
N SER A 16 -9.66 -3.26 -12.12
CA SER A 16 -8.28 -3.28 -12.63
C SER A 16 -7.59 -1.98 -12.24
N TYR A 17 -6.58 -2.09 -11.36
CA TYR A 17 -5.70 -0.98 -11.00
C TYR A 17 -4.64 -0.84 -12.08
N ARG A 18 -4.70 0.27 -12.83
CA ARG A 18 -3.77 0.59 -13.91
C ARG A 18 -2.96 1.84 -13.53
N GLY A 19 -1.65 1.73 -13.60
CA GLY A 19 -0.68 2.80 -13.41
C GLY A 19 0.73 2.27 -13.67
N ASP A 20 1.69 3.16 -13.84
CA ASP A 20 3.02 2.86 -14.36
C ASP A 20 4.02 2.57 -13.23
N ILE A 21 3.65 1.57 -12.39
CA ILE A 21 4.42 1.18 -11.20
C ILE A 21 5.20 -0.10 -11.50
N GLY A 22 6.26 0.03 -12.30
CA GLY A 22 7.24 -1.03 -12.60
C GLY A 22 6.68 -2.24 -13.38
N LEU A 23 7.38 -2.66 -14.43
CA LEU A 23 6.97 -3.82 -15.24
C LEU A 23 6.84 -5.11 -14.40
N ASN A 24 5.73 -5.81 -14.68
CA ASN A 24 5.25 -7.03 -14.05
C ASN A 24 6.33 -8.10 -13.88
N ASP A 25 6.68 -8.41 -12.63
CA ASP A 25 6.69 -9.76 -12.06
C ASP A 25 7.04 -9.64 -10.57
N ASN A 26 6.19 -10.18 -9.68
CA ASN A 26 6.34 -10.13 -8.21
C ASN A 26 6.31 -8.73 -7.54
N ILE A 27 5.36 -7.88 -7.93
CA ILE A 27 5.03 -6.66 -7.17
C ILE A 27 4.52 -7.09 -5.79
N GLN A 28 5.15 -6.66 -4.71
CA GLN A 28 4.65 -6.86 -3.35
C GLN A 28 3.48 -5.90 -3.08
N HIS A 29 2.44 -6.38 -2.38
CA HIS A 29 1.25 -5.57 -2.08
C HIS A 29 0.66 -5.92 -0.72
N ALA A 30 0.03 -4.94 -0.08
CA ALA A 30 -0.68 -5.12 1.17
C ALA A 30 -1.94 -4.25 1.23
N VAL A 31 -3.03 -4.83 1.73
CA VAL A 31 -4.30 -4.12 1.98
C VAL A 31 -4.26 -3.58 3.41
N ASP A 32 -4.76 -2.36 3.61
CA ASP A 32 -4.83 -1.77 4.94
C ASP A 32 -5.91 -2.47 5.80
N PRO A 33 -5.83 -2.40 7.14
CA PRO A 33 -6.80 -3.06 8.02
C PRO A 33 -8.24 -2.59 7.85
N SER A 34 -8.49 -1.40 7.29
CA SER A 34 -9.84 -0.88 7.03
C SER A 34 -10.37 -1.22 5.63
N GLU A 35 -9.60 -1.94 4.82
CA GLU A 35 -9.95 -2.38 3.45
C GLU A 35 -10.28 -1.22 2.48
N LYS A 36 -9.73 -0.05 2.73
CA LYS A 36 -9.92 1.16 1.92
C LYS A 36 -8.79 1.39 0.94
N PHE A 37 -7.59 0.95 1.27
CA PHE A 37 -6.36 1.25 0.57
C PHE A 37 -5.53 -0.01 0.31
N VAL A 38 -4.82 0.02 -0.81
CA VAL A 38 -3.78 -0.97 -1.13
C VAL A 38 -2.48 -0.22 -1.35
N VAL A 39 -1.39 -0.71 -0.78
CA VAL A 39 -0.03 -0.29 -1.13
C VAL A 39 0.59 -1.34 -2.03
N SER A 40 1.37 -0.90 -3.02
CA SER A 40 2.12 -1.78 -3.92
C SER A 40 3.52 -1.25 -4.19
N GLY A 41 4.52 -2.14 -4.28
CA GLY A 41 5.91 -1.79 -4.61
C GLY A 41 6.32 -2.28 -5.99
N GLY A 42 6.77 -1.37 -6.85
CA GLY A 42 7.30 -1.65 -8.18
C GLY A 42 8.75 -2.13 -8.17
N THR A 43 9.15 -2.80 -9.25
CA THR A 43 10.54 -3.22 -9.50
C THR A 43 11.50 -2.05 -9.72
N ASP A 44 10.97 -0.87 -9.98
CA ASP A 44 11.68 0.40 -10.12
C ASP A 44 11.89 1.13 -8.77
N GLY A 45 11.47 0.53 -7.66
CA GLY A 45 11.55 1.13 -6.32
C GLY A 45 10.45 2.14 -6.03
N LYS A 46 9.47 2.28 -6.94
CA LYS A 46 8.27 3.08 -6.67
C LYS A 46 7.32 2.39 -5.72
N VAL A 47 6.62 3.18 -4.92
CA VAL A 47 5.52 2.76 -4.07
C VAL A 47 4.28 3.50 -4.50
N GLY A 48 3.21 2.75 -4.78
CA GLY A 48 1.90 3.27 -5.13
C GLY A 48 0.88 3.03 -4.03
N LEU A 49 0.06 4.03 -3.74
CA LEU A 49 -1.13 3.91 -2.89
C LEU A 49 -2.39 4.00 -3.74
N TRP A 50 -3.29 3.03 -3.57
CA TRP A 50 -4.49 2.89 -4.38
C TRP A 50 -5.75 2.88 -3.52
N SER A 51 -6.81 3.49 -4.02
CA SER A 51 -8.16 3.35 -3.46
C SER A 51 -8.76 2.00 -3.86
N VAL A 52 -9.12 1.16 -2.89
CA VAL A 52 -9.79 -0.13 -3.15
C VAL A 52 -11.12 0.08 -3.88
N LYS A 53 -11.86 1.12 -3.48
CA LYS A 53 -13.22 1.41 -3.98
C LYS A 53 -13.23 1.91 -5.42
N SER A 54 -12.39 2.90 -5.73
CA SER A 54 -12.38 3.56 -7.05
C SER A 54 -11.36 2.96 -8.01
N GLY A 55 -10.30 2.32 -7.49
CA GLY A 55 -9.20 1.82 -8.31
C GLY A 55 -8.18 2.90 -8.68
N GLU A 56 -8.38 4.13 -8.20
CA GLU A 56 -7.53 5.27 -8.50
C GLU A 56 -6.21 5.19 -7.74
N LEU A 57 -5.15 5.64 -8.40
CA LEU A 57 -3.84 5.88 -7.80
C LEU A 57 -3.91 7.20 -7.03
N LEU A 58 -3.86 7.10 -5.70
CA LEU A 58 -3.93 8.24 -4.79
C LEU A 58 -2.56 8.89 -4.60
N PHE A 59 -1.49 8.08 -4.69
CA PHE A 59 -0.13 8.52 -4.47
C PHE A 59 0.86 7.60 -5.20
N GLU A 60 1.93 8.18 -5.74
CA GLU A 60 3.06 7.46 -6.31
C GLU A 60 4.36 8.20 -5.98
N GLU A 61 5.35 7.47 -5.45
CA GLU A 61 6.68 8.03 -5.18
C GLU A 61 7.75 6.97 -5.37
N ARG A 62 8.91 7.37 -5.90
CA ARG A 62 10.14 6.56 -5.81
C ARG A 62 10.69 6.64 -4.38
N PHE A 63 10.23 5.73 -3.53
CA PHE A 63 10.59 5.71 -2.12
C PHE A 63 11.92 4.98 -1.85
N MET A 64 12.27 3.98 -2.67
CA MET A 64 13.47 3.16 -2.47
C MET A 64 14.29 3.09 -3.75
N ASP A 65 15.61 2.90 -3.60
CA ASP A 65 16.50 2.57 -4.71
C ASP A 65 16.60 1.06 -5.00
N SER A 66 15.87 0.26 -4.23
CA SER A 66 15.77 -1.19 -4.38
C SER A 66 14.31 -1.63 -4.42
N ILE A 67 14.06 -2.85 -4.93
CA ILE A 67 12.72 -3.45 -4.96
C ILE A 67 12.21 -3.66 -3.53
N PRO A 68 11.01 -3.16 -3.17
CA PRO A 68 10.39 -3.47 -1.89
C PRO A 68 10.13 -4.97 -1.76
N SER A 69 10.55 -5.56 -0.64
CA SER A 69 10.41 -6.99 -0.37
C SER A 69 9.20 -7.34 0.49
N GLN A 70 8.68 -6.39 1.29
CA GLN A 70 7.55 -6.59 2.18
C GLN A 70 6.84 -5.26 2.48
N PHE A 71 5.52 -5.31 2.64
CA PHE A 71 4.71 -4.22 3.19
C PHE A 71 3.98 -4.70 4.44
N CYS A 72 3.88 -3.84 5.45
CA CYS A 72 3.11 -4.07 6.67
C CYS A 72 2.45 -2.78 7.14
N TRP A 73 1.12 -2.71 7.06
CA TRP A 73 0.37 -1.55 7.52
C TRP A 73 0.47 -1.39 9.04
N GLY A 74 0.64 -0.15 9.51
CA GLY A 74 0.51 0.19 10.91
C GLY A 74 -0.93 0.02 11.39
N ILE A 75 -1.10 -0.48 12.61
CA ILE A 75 -2.42 -0.55 13.25
C ILE A 75 -2.66 0.80 13.92
N LYS A 76 -3.71 1.52 13.50
CA LYS A 76 -4.23 2.62 14.33
C LYS A 76 -4.91 1.98 15.54
N GLU A 77 -4.25 1.99 16.69
CA GLU A 77 -4.92 1.67 17.95
C GLU A 77 -5.98 2.75 18.22
N ASP A 78 -7.25 2.36 18.21
CA ASP A 78 -8.36 3.20 18.67
C ASP A 78 -8.41 3.28 20.22
N ASN A 79 -7.24 3.13 20.86
CA ASN A 79 -7.11 3.17 22.30
C ASN A 79 -7.22 4.65 22.72
N GLY A 80 -8.33 4.99 23.38
CA GLY A 80 -8.57 6.29 24.02
C GLY A 80 -7.53 6.72 25.09
N ALA A 81 -6.40 6.02 25.19
CA ALA A 81 -5.21 6.46 25.89
C ALA A 81 -4.29 7.20 24.92
N LYS A 82 -4.32 8.55 25.00
CA LYS A 82 -3.24 9.42 24.51
C LYS A 82 -1.93 9.03 25.22
N VAL A 83 -1.24 8.02 24.71
CA VAL A 83 0.13 7.74 25.09
C VAL A 83 0.97 7.78 23.81
N GLY A 84 1.59 8.93 23.61
CA GLY A 84 2.74 9.09 22.73
C GLY A 84 2.47 9.13 21.23
N SER A 85 1.87 10.20 20.72
CA SER A 85 2.10 10.58 19.33
C SER A 85 2.19 12.09 19.17
N ILE A 86 3.39 12.60 19.45
CA ILE A 86 3.82 13.96 19.09
C ILE A 86 3.95 14.08 17.55
N TYR A 87 3.78 13.00 16.79
CA TYR A 87 4.01 12.92 15.36
C TYR A 87 2.75 12.74 14.48
N ASN A 88 1.54 12.82 15.04
CA ASN A 88 0.29 12.35 14.39
C ASN A 88 -0.50 13.39 13.58
N GLN A 89 0.11 14.46 13.06
CA GLN A 89 -0.67 15.55 12.42
C GLN A 89 -0.65 15.60 10.89
N HIS A 90 0.07 14.71 10.20
CA HIS A 90 0.26 14.84 8.74
C HIS A 90 -0.04 13.60 7.89
N SER A 91 -0.49 12.48 8.47
CA SER A 91 -0.80 11.28 7.70
C SER A 91 -2.30 11.17 7.43
N ASN A 92 -2.72 11.55 6.22
CA ASN A 92 -4.12 11.54 5.80
C ASN A 92 -4.62 10.13 5.47
N PHE A 93 -3.75 9.20 5.07
CA PHE A 93 -4.14 7.87 4.62
C PHE A 93 -3.65 6.75 5.55
N GLY A 94 -2.52 6.93 6.22
CA GLY A 94 -1.99 5.99 7.20
C GLY A 94 -0.48 5.81 7.10
N GLU A 95 0.04 4.80 7.81
CA GLU A 95 1.46 4.46 7.80
C GLU A 95 1.67 2.98 7.52
N ALA A 96 2.79 2.65 6.88
CA ALA A 96 3.21 1.28 6.67
C ALA A 96 4.73 1.14 6.75
N TRP A 97 5.16 0.01 7.29
CA TRP A 97 6.54 -0.44 7.22
C TRP A 97 6.81 -1.09 5.87
N ILE A 98 7.92 -0.72 5.26
CA ILE A 98 8.38 -1.21 3.97
C ILE A 98 9.76 -1.83 4.18
N GLY A 99 9.89 -3.11 3.85
CA GLY A 99 11.17 -3.82 3.83
C GLY A 99 11.81 -3.74 2.46
N GLY A 100 13.13 -3.63 2.41
CA GLY A 100 13.90 -3.79 1.19
C GLY A 100 15.34 -4.19 1.48
N LEU A 101 16.19 -4.13 0.44
CA LEU A 101 17.56 -4.66 0.50
C LEU A 101 18.40 -4.06 1.63
N HIS A 102 18.23 -2.77 1.89
CA HIS A 102 19.07 -2.01 2.83
C HIS A 102 18.44 -1.83 4.22
N GLY A 103 17.25 -2.38 4.47
CA GLY A 103 16.61 -2.33 5.79
C GLY A 103 15.10 -2.18 5.76
N LEU A 104 14.58 -1.67 6.89
CA LEU A 104 13.17 -1.42 7.15
C LEU A 104 12.94 0.09 7.24
N TYR A 105 11.90 0.56 6.56
CA TYR A 105 11.58 1.98 6.43
C TYR A 105 10.12 2.21 6.81
N LEU A 106 9.83 3.30 7.53
CA LEU A 106 8.47 3.72 7.81
C LEU A 106 8.04 4.75 6.78
N MET A 107 6.96 4.45 6.05
CA MET A 107 6.34 5.38 5.11
C MET A 107 5.01 5.88 5.67
N ARG A 108 4.74 7.17 5.49
CA ARG A 108 3.51 7.84 5.93
C ARG A 108 2.92 8.62 4.77
N TRP A 109 1.61 8.49 4.58
CA TRP A 109 0.83 9.19 3.55
C TRP A 109 -0.23 10.08 4.20
#